data_AF-A0AAW3JVC6-F1
#
_entry.id   AF-A0AAW3JVC6-F1
#
_cell.length_a   1.000
_cell.length_b   1.000
_cell.length_c   1.000
_cell.angle_alpha   90.00
_cell.angle_beta   90.00
_cell.angle_gamma   90.00
#
_symmetry.space_group_name_H-M   'P 1'
#
loop_
_entity.id
_entity.type
_entity.pdbx_description
1 polymer ?
#
loop_
_entity_poly.entity_id
_entity_poly.type
_entity_poly.pdbx_seq_one_letter_code
_entity_poly.pdbx_strand_id
1 'polypeptide(L)'
;MFGKKKNYEKNTSIMENDDVMINDKKAKVNEYLDSMEYMSKVVLEKKEALADEEIKSIKEIDKVKGAYEAVLNDNRLFSETIADFGDEFINIENMSGDFSSKINNINRQSEDAREDMNLLISGTKDVEDEFKKISAIYDEFRIRFDEIKTAMAGIVAVANKTNLLALNASIEAARAGEHGRGFAVVAGQVTGLSQNIKELVSEVDKSIEGLEKSSKQLTDSIDNANETLATTREQANTTQNVFMEIVESVAKTQDDRNGIAQAVDRCSVKVNDIKNSIESNNERYERVMQLIDGFKSMTTQKGFLYEDISNMMEQAEPLVRKIKKEIQ
;
A
#
# COMPACT_ATOMS: atom_id res chain seq x y z
N MET A 1 116.35 35.81 83.00
CA MET A 1 116.46 37.29 83.06
C MET A 1 115.52 37.90 82.03
N PHE A 2 114.72 38.89 82.46
CA PHE A 2 114.14 40.03 81.71
C PHE A 2 113.86 39.83 80.20
N GLY A 3 112.64 39.94 79.66
CA GLY A 3 111.59 40.91 79.96
C GLY A 3 111.50 41.96 78.83
N LYS A 4 110.27 42.15 78.31
CA LYS A 4 109.77 43.19 77.36
C LYS A 4 109.92 42.84 75.86
N LYS A 5 108.91 43.04 75.00
CA LYS A 5 107.92 44.13 74.91
C LYS A 5 106.63 43.61 74.24
N LYS A 6 105.46 43.95 74.79
CA LYS A 6 104.16 43.90 74.09
C LYS A 6 104.22 44.92 72.93
N ASN A 7 103.92 44.48 71.71
CA ASN A 7 103.48 45.34 70.63
C ASN A 7 102.06 44.95 70.24
N TYR A 8 101.15 45.91 70.39
CA TYR A 8 99.81 45.87 69.86
C TYR A 8 99.87 46.05 68.35
N GLU A 9 99.99 44.96 67.58
CA GLU A 9 99.57 44.97 66.18
C GLU A 9 98.07 44.67 66.13
N LYS A 10 97.34 45.80 66.18
CA LYS A 10 95.97 46.00 65.72
C LYS A 10 95.54 45.02 64.63
N ASN A 11 94.58 44.15 64.93
CA ASN A 11 93.24 44.10 64.32
C ASN A 11 93.06 44.46 62.82
N THR A 12 93.99 44.15 61.92
CA THR A 12 93.79 44.26 60.45
C THR A 12 93.56 42.92 59.77
N SER A 13 94.10 41.82 60.30
CA SER A 13 94.02 40.49 59.64
C SER A 13 92.67 39.76 59.84
N ILE A 14 91.88 40.13 60.85
CA ILE A 14 90.50 39.60 61.04
C ILE A 14 89.52 40.40 60.16
N MET A 15 89.73 41.71 60.02
CA MET A 15 88.88 42.56 59.17
C MET A 15 89.07 42.26 57.66
N GLU A 16 90.29 41.94 57.20
CA GLU A 16 90.54 41.53 55.81
C GLU A 16 89.90 40.17 55.45
N ASN A 17 89.87 39.20 56.37
CA ASN A 17 89.23 37.90 56.14
C ASN A 17 87.70 37.99 56.14
N ASP A 18 87.13 38.84 57.02
CA ASP A 18 85.68 39.10 57.03
C ASP A 18 85.24 39.87 55.78
N ASP A 19 86.01 40.85 55.30
CA ASP A 19 85.73 41.59 54.05
C ASP A 19 85.82 40.68 52.79
N VAL A 20 86.77 39.75 52.74
CA VAL A 20 86.87 38.76 51.65
C VAL A 20 85.69 37.77 51.70
N MET A 21 85.28 37.31 52.88
CA MET A 21 84.14 36.40 53.03
C MET A 21 82.79 37.09 52.74
N ILE A 22 82.65 38.38 53.09
CA ILE A 22 81.49 39.22 52.74
C ILE A 22 81.43 39.43 51.23
N ASN A 23 82.56 39.74 50.57
CA ASN A 23 82.61 39.92 49.12
C ASN A 23 82.30 38.63 48.35
N ASP A 24 82.76 37.46 48.80
CA ASP A 24 82.40 36.16 48.19
C ASP A 24 80.90 35.84 48.36
N LYS A 25 80.31 36.19 49.51
CA LYS A 25 78.86 36.08 49.72
C LYS A 25 78.08 37.06 48.85
N LYS A 26 78.51 38.33 48.72
CA LYS A 26 77.89 39.32 47.82
C LYS A 26 77.93 38.86 46.36
N ALA A 27 79.04 38.27 45.92
CA ALA A 27 79.20 37.72 44.57
C ALA A 27 78.21 36.57 44.30
N LYS A 28 78.09 35.61 45.23
CA LYS A 28 77.10 34.52 45.13
C LYS A 28 75.66 35.01 45.13
N VAL A 29 75.34 36.02 45.94
CA VAL A 29 73.99 36.61 45.94
C VAL A 29 73.69 37.32 44.61
N ASN A 30 74.66 38.01 44.01
CA ASN A 30 74.48 38.60 42.69
C ASN A 30 74.24 37.54 41.60
N GLU A 31 74.95 36.40 41.63
CA GLU A 31 74.72 35.29 40.70
C GLU A 31 73.30 34.70 40.82
N TYR A 32 72.77 34.58 42.04
CA TYR A 32 71.38 34.18 42.27
C TYR A 32 70.37 35.22 41.77
N LEU A 33 70.65 36.50 41.95
CA LEU A 33 69.80 37.60 41.48
C LEU A 33 69.79 37.68 39.94
N ASP A 34 70.93 37.47 39.28
CA ASP A 34 71.01 37.37 37.81
C ASP A 34 70.23 36.16 37.29
N SER A 35 70.31 35.03 37.99
CA SER A 35 69.53 33.83 37.67
C SER A 35 68.01 34.07 37.82
N MET A 36 67.59 34.80 38.85
CA MET A 36 66.19 35.19 39.06
C MET A 36 65.68 36.16 37.99
N GLU A 37 66.50 37.13 37.59
CA GLU A 37 66.19 38.08 36.51
C GLU A 37 66.07 37.36 35.16
N TYR A 38 66.96 36.40 34.89
CA TYR A 38 66.87 35.55 33.71
C TYR A 38 65.60 34.69 33.71
N MET A 39 65.26 34.04 34.82
CA MET A 39 64.04 33.24 34.92
C MET A 39 62.77 34.07 34.73
N SER A 40 62.69 35.26 35.35
CA SER A 40 61.57 36.19 35.17
C SER A 40 61.42 36.57 33.68
N LYS A 41 62.52 36.94 33.03
CA LYS A 41 62.54 37.30 31.61
C LYS A 41 62.05 36.16 30.71
N VAL A 42 62.53 34.93 30.93
CA VAL A 42 62.11 33.75 30.14
C VAL A 42 60.62 33.44 30.30
N VAL A 43 60.07 33.59 31.51
CA VAL A 43 58.63 33.37 31.76
C VAL A 43 57.79 34.46 31.07
N LEU A 44 58.23 35.71 31.13
CA LEU A 44 57.55 36.84 30.46
C LEU A 44 57.61 36.73 28.93
N GLU A 45 58.74 36.31 28.35
CA GLU A 45 58.86 36.05 26.91
C GLU A 45 57.92 34.94 26.44
N LYS A 46 57.63 33.94 27.29
CA LYS A 46 56.68 32.86 26.97
C LYS A 46 55.21 33.21 27.22
N LYS A 47 54.91 34.30 27.94
CA LYS A 47 53.54 34.71 28.29
C LYS A 47 52.66 34.90 27.05
N GLU A 48 53.13 35.70 26.08
CA GLU A 48 52.35 36.03 24.88
C GLU A 48 52.02 34.77 24.06
N ALA A 49 53.00 33.89 23.90
CA ALA A 49 52.81 32.62 23.19
C ALA A 49 51.77 31.71 23.89
N LEU A 50 51.79 31.64 25.23
CA LEU A 50 50.81 30.88 26.01
C LEU A 50 49.41 31.49 25.93
N ALA A 51 49.29 32.82 26.03
CA ALA A 51 48.01 33.52 25.91
C ALA A 51 47.37 33.29 24.53
N ASP A 52 48.17 33.36 23.45
CA ASP A 52 47.71 33.05 22.10
C ASP A 52 47.26 31.59 21.95
N GLU A 53 47.95 30.65 22.60
CA GLU A 53 47.60 29.23 22.60
C GLU A 53 46.28 28.97 23.36
N GLU A 54 46.03 29.66 24.48
CA GLU A 54 44.77 29.58 25.23
C GLU A 54 43.60 30.15 24.42
N ILE A 55 43.78 31.30 23.76
CA ILE A 55 42.75 31.88 22.87
C ILE A 55 42.41 30.93 21.72
N LYS A 56 43.44 30.30 21.10
CA LYS A 56 43.23 29.28 20.07
C LYS A 56 42.46 28.08 20.62
N SER A 57 42.81 27.61 21.81
CA SER A 57 42.12 26.50 22.47
C SER A 57 40.65 26.81 22.72
N ILE A 58 40.31 27.98 23.26
CA ILE A 58 38.92 28.40 23.47
C ILE A 58 38.14 28.45 22.16
N LYS A 59 38.74 28.95 21.07
CA LYS A 59 38.10 28.97 19.74
C LYS A 59 37.82 27.56 19.22
N GLU A 60 38.74 26.62 19.39
CA GLU A 60 38.50 25.23 18.98
C GLU A 60 37.41 24.58 19.85
N ILE A 61 37.37 24.85 21.16
CA ILE A 61 36.30 24.38 22.05
C ILE A 61 34.94 24.90 21.58
N ASP A 62 34.84 26.18 21.22
CA ASP A 62 33.58 26.77 20.73
C ASP A 62 33.14 26.17 19.39
N LYS A 63 34.09 25.82 18.50
CA LYS A 63 33.76 25.09 17.27
C LYS A 63 33.20 23.70 17.56
N VAL A 64 33.82 22.96 18.49
CA VAL A 64 33.32 21.63 18.89
C VAL A 64 31.94 21.76 19.53
N LYS A 65 31.73 22.79 20.37
CA LYS A 65 30.41 23.08 20.96
C LYS A 65 29.34 23.26 19.87
N GLY A 66 29.58 24.16 18.91
CA GLY A 66 28.65 24.41 17.81
C GLY A 66 28.36 23.17 16.95
N ALA A 67 29.36 22.31 16.75
CA ALA A 67 29.15 21.05 16.01
C ALA A 67 28.18 20.09 16.73
N TYR A 68 28.26 19.99 18.05
CA TYR A 68 27.34 19.14 18.82
C TYR A 68 25.97 19.80 19.03
N GLU A 69 25.88 21.12 19.12
CA GLU A 69 24.59 21.83 19.10
C GLU A 69 23.83 21.53 17.80
N ALA A 70 24.53 21.50 16.66
CA ALA A 70 23.94 21.08 15.39
C ALA A 70 23.44 19.63 15.43
N VAL A 71 24.25 18.69 15.97
CA VAL A 71 23.86 17.28 16.10
C VAL A 71 22.63 17.10 17.00
N LEU A 72 22.52 17.85 18.10
CA LEU A 72 21.35 17.83 18.97
C LEU A 72 20.09 18.31 18.23
N ASN A 73 20.21 19.34 17.40
CA ASN A 73 19.09 19.79 16.57
C ASN A 73 18.71 18.75 15.50
N ASP A 74 19.69 18.12 14.85
CA ASP A 74 19.43 17.04 13.88
C ASP A 74 18.72 15.85 14.52
N ASN A 75 19.11 15.46 15.73
CA ASN A 75 18.43 14.42 16.50
C ASN A 75 16.98 14.77 16.85
N ARG A 76 16.68 16.05 17.13
CA ARG A 76 15.30 16.51 17.36
C ARG A 76 14.46 16.33 16.09
N LEU A 77 14.97 16.76 14.93
CA LEU A 77 14.29 16.58 13.64
C LEU A 77 14.10 15.08 13.32
N PHE A 78 15.09 14.26 13.64
CA PHE A 78 15.01 12.81 13.45
C PHE A 78 13.95 12.18 14.37
N SER A 79 13.80 12.67 15.62
CA SER A 79 12.75 12.23 16.53
C SER A 79 11.35 12.56 16.01
N GLU A 80 11.16 13.75 15.43
CA GLU A 80 9.91 14.15 14.76
C GLU A 80 9.59 13.21 13.60
N THR A 81 10.57 12.93 12.74
CA THR A 81 10.42 12.01 11.60
C THR A 81 10.06 10.57 12.05
N ILE A 82 10.61 10.11 13.17
CA ILE A 82 10.31 8.79 13.74
C ILE A 82 8.90 8.72 14.32
N ALA A 83 8.39 9.83 14.88
CA ALA A 83 7.00 9.92 15.29
C ALA A 83 6.06 9.84 14.08
N ASP A 84 6.37 10.56 13.00
CA ASP A 84 5.60 10.51 11.75
C ASP A 84 5.56 9.08 11.16
N PHE A 85 6.67 8.34 11.20
CA PHE A 85 6.68 6.92 10.82
C PHE A 85 5.75 6.08 11.69
N GLY A 86 5.69 6.34 13.00
CA GLY A 86 4.78 5.66 13.91
C GLY A 86 3.31 5.85 13.51
N ASP A 87 2.92 7.09 13.20
CA ASP A 87 1.58 7.43 12.75
C ASP A 87 1.24 6.75 11.40
N GLU A 88 2.19 6.70 10.47
CA GLU A 88 2.01 6.04 9.18
C GLU A 88 1.77 4.53 9.35
N PHE A 89 2.45 3.86 10.28
CA PHE A 89 2.21 2.44 10.57
C PHE A 89 0.81 2.19 11.16
N ILE A 90 0.30 3.08 12.01
CA ILE A 90 -1.08 3.01 12.52
C ILE A 90 -2.09 3.16 11.37
N ASN A 91 -1.83 4.08 10.43
CA ASN A 91 -2.68 4.26 9.25
C ASN A 91 -2.71 3.00 8.37
N ILE A 92 -1.56 2.35 8.15
CA ILE A 92 -1.47 1.09 7.40
C ILE A 92 -2.24 -0.03 8.13
N GLU A 93 -2.14 -0.11 9.45
CA GLU A 93 -2.87 -1.09 10.26
C GLU A 93 -4.39 -0.92 10.13
N ASN A 94 -4.89 0.32 10.24
CA ASN A 94 -6.30 0.64 10.05
C ASN A 94 -6.79 0.26 8.65
N MET A 95 -6.02 0.61 7.60
CA MET A 95 -6.32 0.23 6.21
C MET A 95 -6.37 -1.29 6.02
N SER A 96 -5.48 -2.03 6.69
CA SER A 96 -5.49 -3.50 6.71
C SER A 96 -6.75 -4.07 7.40
N GLY A 97 -7.30 -3.37 8.38
CA GLY A 97 -8.63 -3.65 8.95
C GLY A 97 -9.74 -3.57 7.90
N ASP A 98 -9.77 -2.49 7.13
CA ASP A 98 -10.76 -2.27 6.07
C ASP A 98 -10.73 -3.36 5.00
N PHE A 99 -9.55 -3.88 4.65
CA PHE A 99 -9.40 -5.02 3.73
C PHE A 99 -10.21 -6.24 4.18
N SER A 100 -10.24 -6.54 5.48
CA SER A 100 -11.01 -7.70 5.99
C SER A 100 -12.50 -7.54 5.72
N SER A 101 -13.04 -6.34 5.91
CA SER A 101 -14.44 -6.06 5.64
C SER A 101 -14.77 -6.21 4.14
N LYS A 102 -13.87 -5.73 3.27
CA LYS A 102 -14.02 -5.84 1.81
C LYS A 102 -13.93 -7.28 1.33
N ILE A 103 -12.97 -8.05 1.84
CA ILE A 103 -12.80 -9.48 1.56
C ILE A 103 -14.06 -10.27 1.93
N ASN A 104 -14.61 -10.04 3.12
CA ASN A 104 -15.85 -10.69 3.56
C ASN A 104 -17.04 -10.33 2.65
N ASN A 105 -17.15 -9.07 2.24
CA ASN A 105 -18.20 -8.65 1.32
C ASN A 105 -18.08 -9.31 -0.05
N ILE A 106 -16.86 -9.40 -0.62
CA ILE A 106 -16.63 -10.05 -1.91
C ILE A 106 -16.94 -11.55 -1.82
N ASN A 107 -16.53 -12.22 -0.74
CA ASN A 107 -16.84 -13.64 -0.54
C ASN A 107 -18.36 -13.86 -0.50
N ARG A 108 -19.09 -13.06 0.27
CA ARG A 108 -20.56 -13.15 0.34
C ARG A 108 -21.21 -12.91 -1.03
N GLN A 109 -20.83 -11.84 -1.72
CA GLN A 109 -21.37 -11.53 -3.04
C GLN A 109 -21.05 -12.60 -4.08
N SER A 110 -19.88 -13.22 -3.99
CA SER A 110 -19.48 -14.31 -4.89
C SER A 110 -20.26 -15.59 -4.59
N GLU A 111 -20.60 -15.85 -3.32
CA GLU A 111 -21.44 -16.97 -2.90
C GLU A 111 -22.89 -16.76 -3.37
N ASP A 112 -23.47 -15.59 -3.11
CA ASP A 112 -24.81 -15.21 -3.57
C ASP A 112 -24.92 -15.34 -5.10
N ALA A 113 -23.94 -14.80 -5.84
CA ALA A 113 -23.94 -14.87 -7.30
C ALA A 113 -23.78 -16.30 -7.84
N ARG A 114 -23.05 -17.18 -7.14
CA ARG A 114 -22.96 -18.60 -7.50
C ARG A 114 -24.28 -19.32 -7.28
N GLU A 115 -25.01 -18.99 -6.22
CA GLU A 115 -26.36 -19.48 -5.96
C GLU A 115 -27.33 -19.03 -7.07
N ASP A 116 -27.32 -17.74 -7.43
CA ASP A 116 -28.11 -17.21 -8.53
C ASP A 116 -27.83 -17.93 -9.86
N MET A 117 -26.56 -18.24 -10.16
CA MET A 117 -26.19 -19.00 -11.36
C MET A 117 -26.70 -20.45 -11.31
N ASN A 118 -26.70 -21.10 -10.13
CA ASN A 118 -27.30 -22.43 -9.98
C ASN A 118 -28.81 -22.39 -10.23
N LEU A 119 -29.50 -21.37 -9.70
CA LEU A 119 -30.93 -21.15 -9.93
C LEU A 119 -31.21 -20.90 -11.42
N LEU A 120 -30.38 -20.11 -12.09
CA LEU A 120 -30.47 -19.87 -13.54
C LEU A 120 -30.31 -21.17 -14.33
N ILE A 121 -29.30 -21.98 -14.02
CA ILE A 121 -29.07 -23.28 -14.69
C ILE A 121 -30.27 -24.20 -14.46
N SER A 122 -30.81 -24.26 -13.24
CA SER A 122 -32.03 -25.04 -12.96
C SER A 122 -33.23 -24.52 -13.76
N GLY A 123 -33.44 -23.21 -13.78
CA GLY A 123 -34.53 -22.59 -14.53
C GLY A 123 -34.44 -22.85 -16.03
N THR A 124 -33.24 -22.81 -16.62
CA THR A 124 -33.05 -23.17 -18.03
C THR A 124 -33.43 -24.62 -18.32
N LYS A 125 -33.16 -25.54 -17.39
CA LYS A 125 -33.54 -26.94 -17.50
C LYS A 125 -35.06 -27.13 -17.43
N ASP A 126 -35.73 -26.40 -16.55
CA ASP A 126 -37.20 -26.46 -16.45
C ASP A 126 -37.88 -25.97 -17.73
N VAL A 127 -37.35 -24.90 -18.35
CA VAL A 127 -37.85 -24.40 -19.65
C VAL A 127 -37.59 -25.41 -20.77
N GLU A 128 -36.41 -26.04 -20.80
CA GLU A 128 -36.08 -27.10 -21.77
C GLU A 128 -37.07 -28.28 -21.68
N ASP A 129 -37.42 -28.69 -20.46
CA ASP A 129 -38.36 -29.78 -20.24
C ASP A 129 -39.80 -29.38 -20.62
N GLU A 130 -40.18 -28.11 -20.48
CA GLU A 130 -41.46 -27.60 -20.97
C GLU A 130 -41.52 -27.56 -22.50
N PHE A 131 -40.44 -27.16 -23.17
CA PHE A 131 -40.37 -27.22 -24.64
C PHE A 131 -40.46 -28.66 -25.18
N LYS A 132 -39.89 -29.65 -24.48
CA LYS A 132 -40.08 -31.07 -24.84
C LYS A 132 -41.56 -31.48 -24.78
N LYS A 133 -42.31 -31.03 -23.76
CA LYS A 133 -43.75 -31.29 -23.67
C LYS A 133 -44.51 -30.62 -24.80
N ILE A 134 -44.19 -29.37 -25.12
CA ILE A 134 -44.81 -28.64 -26.24
C ILE A 134 -44.56 -29.37 -27.56
N SER A 135 -43.33 -29.85 -27.81
CA SER A 135 -43.00 -30.67 -28.98
C SER A 135 -43.81 -31.96 -29.05
N ALA A 136 -44.03 -32.64 -27.92
CA ALA A 136 -44.81 -33.87 -27.88
C ALA A 136 -46.31 -33.63 -28.16
N ILE A 137 -46.90 -32.58 -27.57
CA ILE A 137 -48.28 -32.16 -27.85
C ILE A 137 -48.42 -31.80 -29.33
N TYR A 138 -47.41 -31.15 -29.89
CA TYR A 138 -47.36 -30.77 -31.28
C TYR A 138 -47.32 -31.96 -32.25
N ASP A 139 -46.51 -32.98 -31.94
CA ASP A 139 -46.48 -34.21 -32.73
C ASP A 139 -47.85 -34.91 -32.76
N GLU A 140 -48.58 -34.92 -31.64
CA GLU A 140 -49.95 -35.42 -31.59
C GLU A 140 -50.90 -34.56 -32.45
N PHE A 141 -50.77 -33.23 -32.37
CA PHE A 141 -51.58 -32.30 -33.14
C PHE A 141 -51.42 -32.51 -34.66
N ARG A 142 -50.18 -32.77 -35.11
CA ARG A 142 -49.89 -33.08 -36.51
C ARG A 142 -50.57 -34.37 -36.97
N ILE A 143 -50.57 -35.42 -36.15
CA ILE A 143 -51.28 -36.68 -36.45
C ILE A 143 -52.79 -36.41 -36.64
N ARG A 144 -53.39 -35.59 -35.78
CA ARG A 144 -54.81 -35.22 -35.88
C ARG A 144 -55.15 -34.48 -37.17
N PHE A 145 -54.27 -33.60 -37.66
CA PHE A 145 -54.52 -32.94 -38.94
C PHE A 145 -54.43 -33.88 -40.13
N ASP A 146 -53.48 -34.82 -40.13
CA ASP A 146 -53.39 -35.84 -41.18
C ASP A 146 -54.67 -36.72 -41.21
N GLU A 147 -55.24 -37.03 -40.04
CA GLU A 147 -56.55 -37.71 -39.93
C GLU A 147 -57.68 -36.87 -40.56
N ILE A 148 -57.75 -35.57 -40.25
CA ILE A 148 -58.75 -34.66 -40.82
C ILE A 148 -58.60 -34.56 -42.33
N LYS A 149 -57.38 -34.40 -42.84
CA LYS A 149 -57.06 -34.31 -44.27
C LYS A 149 -57.52 -35.58 -45.01
N THR A 150 -57.28 -36.74 -44.41
CA THR A 150 -57.75 -38.03 -44.92
C THR A 150 -59.29 -38.11 -44.96
N ALA A 151 -59.95 -37.66 -43.90
CA ALA A 151 -61.42 -37.61 -43.84
C ALA A 151 -62.01 -36.65 -44.90
N MET A 152 -61.41 -35.47 -45.07
CA MET A 152 -61.81 -34.49 -46.08
C MET A 152 -61.67 -35.05 -47.50
N ALA A 153 -60.59 -35.77 -47.81
CA ALA A 153 -60.42 -36.46 -49.08
C ALA A 153 -61.55 -37.49 -49.33
N GLY A 154 -61.97 -38.20 -48.27
CA GLY A 154 -63.13 -39.09 -48.31
C GLY A 154 -64.45 -38.37 -48.63
N ILE A 155 -64.70 -37.21 -48.03
CA ILE A 155 -65.89 -36.38 -48.30
C ILE A 155 -65.90 -35.93 -49.77
N VAL A 156 -64.76 -35.50 -50.31
CA VAL A 156 -64.64 -35.13 -51.73
C VAL A 156 -64.95 -36.32 -52.64
N ALA A 157 -64.47 -37.52 -52.30
CA ALA A 157 -64.78 -38.74 -53.04
C ALA A 157 -66.29 -39.06 -53.03
N VAL A 158 -66.95 -38.90 -51.88
CA VAL A 158 -68.41 -39.07 -51.75
C VAL A 158 -69.15 -38.01 -52.57
N ALA A 159 -68.76 -36.73 -52.47
CA ALA A 159 -69.36 -35.64 -53.23
C ALA A 159 -69.20 -35.85 -54.75
N ASN A 160 -68.04 -36.34 -55.21
CA ASN A 160 -67.83 -36.71 -56.62
C ASN A 160 -68.76 -37.84 -57.06
N LYS A 161 -68.94 -38.88 -56.24
CA LYS A 161 -69.83 -40.00 -56.53
C LYS A 161 -71.30 -39.57 -56.55
N THR A 162 -71.72 -38.75 -55.59
CA THR A 162 -73.08 -38.18 -55.52
C THR A 162 -73.36 -37.28 -56.72
N ASN A 163 -72.37 -36.48 -57.14
CA ASN A 163 -72.47 -35.65 -58.34
C ASN A 163 -72.64 -36.49 -59.61
N LEU A 164 -71.88 -37.58 -59.75
CA LEU A 164 -72.04 -38.51 -60.88
C LEU A 164 -73.39 -39.23 -60.87
N LEU A 165 -73.88 -39.65 -59.70
CA LEU A 165 -75.21 -40.23 -59.54
C LEU A 165 -76.31 -39.24 -59.94
N ALA A 166 -76.20 -37.98 -59.48
CA ALA A 166 -77.11 -36.91 -59.81
C ALA A 166 -77.10 -36.58 -61.31
N LEU A 167 -75.92 -36.55 -61.93
CA LEU A 167 -75.78 -36.35 -63.37
C LEU A 167 -76.47 -37.48 -64.16
N ASN A 168 -76.25 -38.74 -63.78
CA ASN A 168 -76.92 -39.88 -64.40
C ASN A 168 -78.45 -39.80 -64.23
N ALA A 169 -78.94 -39.41 -63.05
CA ALA A 169 -80.37 -39.19 -62.81
C ALA A 169 -80.93 -38.03 -63.66
N SER A 170 -80.16 -36.96 -63.85
CA SER A 170 -80.54 -35.83 -64.72
C SER A 170 -80.64 -36.24 -66.19
N ILE A 171 -79.72 -37.10 -66.66
CA ILE A 171 -79.75 -37.67 -68.02
C ILE A 171 -81.01 -38.53 -68.20
N GLU A 172 -81.30 -39.42 -67.25
CA GLU A 172 -82.45 -40.31 -67.35
C GLU A 172 -83.79 -39.56 -67.21
N ALA A 173 -83.82 -38.51 -66.38
CA ALA A 173 -84.96 -37.60 -66.28
C ALA A 173 -85.22 -36.85 -67.60
N ALA A 174 -84.16 -36.41 -68.30
CA ALA A 174 -84.30 -35.82 -69.64
C ALA A 174 -84.80 -36.85 -70.67
N ARG A 175 -84.39 -38.12 -70.53
CA ARG A 175 -84.80 -39.23 -71.38
C ARG A 175 -86.28 -39.60 -71.23
N ALA A 176 -86.83 -39.42 -70.04
CA ALA A 176 -88.26 -39.63 -69.74
C ALA A 176 -89.18 -38.48 -70.22
N GLY A 177 -88.62 -37.41 -70.80
CA GLY A 177 -89.40 -36.31 -71.37
C GLY A 177 -90.25 -35.55 -70.35
N GLU A 178 -91.54 -35.31 -70.67
CA GLU A 178 -92.49 -34.58 -69.81
C GLU A 178 -92.65 -35.22 -68.41
N HIS A 179 -92.57 -36.56 -68.30
CA HIS A 179 -92.72 -37.28 -67.03
C HIS A 179 -91.50 -37.16 -66.11
N GLY A 180 -90.33 -36.77 -66.65
CA GLY A 180 -89.08 -36.66 -65.89
C GLY A 180 -88.79 -35.26 -65.32
N ARG A 181 -89.61 -34.24 -65.62
CA ARG A 181 -89.34 -32.84 -65.23
C ARG A 181 -89.07 -32.65 -63.73
N GLY A 182 -89.85 -33.28 -62.86
CA GLY A 182 -89.64 -33.20 -61.40
C GLY A 182 -88.32 -33.83 -60.96
N PHE A 183 -87.95 -34.97 -61.55
CA PHE A 183 -86.67 -35.64 -61.27
C PHE A 183 -85.47 -34.84 -61.78
N ALA A 184 -85.60 -34.15 -62.92
CA ALA A 184 -84.53 -33.30 -63.45
C ALA A 184 -84.21 -32.13 -62.50
N VAL A 185 -85.22 -31.52 -61.89
CA VAL A 185 -85.03 -30.43 -60.91
C VAL A 185 -84.30 -30.94 -59.66
N VAL A 186 -84.70 -32.10 -59.13
CA VAL A 186 -84.05 -32.71 -57.97
C VAL A 186 -82.60 -33.08 -58.28
N ALA A 187 -82.34 -33.69 -59.45
CA ALA A 187 -81.00 -34.05 -59.89
C ALA A 187 -80.08 -32.82 -60.03
N GLY A 188 -80.60 -31.70 -60.54
CA GLY A 188 -79.89 -30.43 -60.58
C GLY A 188 -79.54 -29.89 -59.19
N GLN A 189 -80.48 -29.97 -58.23
CA GLN A 189 -80.20 -29.56 -56.84
C GLN A 189 -79.17 -30.45 -56.15
N VAL A 190 -79.18 -31.76 -56.39
CA VAL A 190 -78.18 -32.69 -55.82
C VAL A 190 -76.78 -32.43 -56.42
N THR A 191 -76.70 -32.08 -57.70
CA THR A 191 -75.46 -31.66 -58.36
C THR A 191 -74.92 -30.38 -57.71
N GLY A 192 -75.77 -29.36 -57.52
CA GLY A 192 -75.41 -28.12 -56.83
C GLY A 192 -74.94 -28.35 -55.39
N LEU A 193 -75.62 -29.21 -54.63
CA LEU A 193 -75.24 -29.56 -53.27
C LEU A 193 -73.87 -30.28 -53.23
N SER A 194 -73.63 -31.18 -54.17
CA SER A 194 -72.35 -31.89 -54.29
C SER A 194 -71.19 -30.94 -54.62
N GLN A 195 -71.45 -29.90 -55.42
CA GLN A 195 -70.46 -28.87 -55.73
C GLN A 195 -70.17 -27.98 -54.50
N ASN A 196 -71.21 -27.53 -53.79
CA ASN A 196 -71.05 -26.77 -52.55
C ASN A 196 -70.25 -27.54 -51.49
N ILE A 197 -70.45 -28.86 -51.37
CA ILE A 197 -69.66 -29.70 -50.45
C ILE A 197 -68.17 -29.66 -50.82
N LYS A 198 -67.82 -29.72 -52.11
CA LYS A 198 -66.41 -29.65 -52.54
C LYS A 198 -65.79 -28.29 -52.25
N GLU A 199 -66.55 -27.22 -52.43
CA GLU A 199 -66.09 -25.86 -52.12
C GLU A 199 -65.81 -25.70 -50.62
N LEU A 200 -66.73 -26.16 -49.76
CA LEU A 200 -66.52 -26.16 -48.30
C LEU A 200 -65.31 -26.99 -47.89
N VAL A 201 -65.12 -28.18 -48.47
CA VAL A 201 -63.93 -28.99 -48.18
C VAL A 201 -62.66 -28.29 -48.65
N SER A 202 -62.67 -27.61 -49.80
CA SER A 202 -61.51 -26.83 -50.27
C SER A 202 -61.15 -25.68 -49.32
N GLU A 203 -62.14 -25.04 -48.69
CA GLU A 203 -61.91 -24.00 -47.69
C GLU A 203 -61.30 -24.56 -46.39
N VAL A 204 -61.76 -25.75 -45.96
CA VAL A 204 -61.14 -26.49 -44.85
C VAL A 204 -59.69 -26.86 -45.18
N ASP A 205 -59.41 -27.33 -46.39
CA ASP A 205 -58.06 -27.72 -46.83
C ASP A 205 -57.08 -26.54 -46.78
N LYS A 206 -57.50 -25.36 -47.25
CA LYS A 206 -56.72 -24.11 -47.11
C LYS A 206 -56.44 -23.75 -45.64
N SER A 207 -57.40 -24.00 -44.77
CA SER A 207 -57.23 -23.75 -43.32
C SER A 207 -56.22 -24.72 -42.71
N ILE A 208 -56.21 -25.98 -43.15
CA ILE A 208 -55.22 -26.99 -42.75
C ILE A 208 -53.81 -26.61 -43.25
N GLU A 209 -53.67 -26.17 -44.50
CA GLU A 209 -52.38 -25.67 -45.04
C GLU A 209 -51.84 -24.48 -44.23
N GLY A 210 -52.72 -23.55 -43.84
CA GLY A 210 -52.37 -22.43 -42.97
C GLY A 210 -51.85 -22.91 -41.60
N LEU A 211 -52.53 -23.91 -41.02
CA LEU A 211 -52.14 -24.52 -39.76
C LEU A 211 -50.82 -25.28 -39.86
N GLU A 212 -50.56 -26.02 -40.95
CA GLU A 212 -49.27 -26.68 -41.24
C GLU A 212 -48.11 -25.66 -41.30
N LYS A 213 -48.34 -24.49 -41.90
CA LYS A 213 -47.32 -23.43 -41.95
C LYS A 213 -47.04 -22.83 -40.57
N SER A 214 -48.06 -22.46 -39.81
CA SER A 214 -47.89 -21.98 -38.44
C SER A 214 -47.24 -23.03 -37.54
N SER A 215 -47.56 -24.30 -37.79
CA SER A 215 -46.94 -25.47 -37.18
C SER A 215 -45.43 -25.48 -37.34
N LYS A 216 -44.96 -25.39 -38.59
CA LYS A 216 -43.54 -25.38 -38.90
C LYS A 216 -42.81 -24.22 -38.21
N GLN A 217 -43.42 -23.03 -38.21
CA GLN A 217 -42.87 -21.86 -37.53
C GLN A 217 -42.72 -22.07 -36.02
N LEU A 218 -43.66 -22.78 -35.39
CA LEU A 218 -43.57 -23.13 -33.98
C LEU A 218 -42.40 -24.09 -33.71
N THR A 219 -42.21 -25.11 -34.55
CA THR A 219 -41.07 -26.04 -34.42
C THR A 219 -39.74 -25.30 -34.57
N ASP A 220 -39.59 -24.49 -35.61
CA ASP A 220 -38.38 -23.68 -35.84
C ASP A 220 -38.12 -22.74 -34.65
N SER A 221 -39.18 -22.20 -34.02
CA SER A 221 -39.04 -21.32 -32.86
C SER A 221 -38.58 -22.08 -31.60
N ILE A 222 -39.07 -23.31 -31.40
CA ILE A 222 -38.65 -24.18 -30.30
C ILE A 222 -37.17 -24.58 -30.46
N ASP A 223 -36.75 -24.93 -31.67
CA ASP A 223 -35.35 -25.30 -31.95
C ASP A 223 -34.40 -24.13 -31.65
N ASN A 224 -34.73 -22.93 -32.12
CA ASN A 224 -33.96 -21.71 -31.81
C ASN A 224 -33.93 -21.40 -30.31
N ALA A 225 -35.04 -21.62 -29.60
CA ALA A 225 -35.11 -21.42 -28.16
C ALA A 225 -34.21 -22.42 -27.40
N ASN A 226 -34.18 -23.69 -27.83
CA ASN A 226 -33.27 -24.70 -27.27
C ASN A 226 -31.80 -24.34 -27.48
N GLU A 227 -31.41 -23.84 -28.66
CA GLU A 227 -30.04 -23.35 -28.92
C GLU A 227 -29.67 -22.17 -28.01
N THR A 228 -30.60 -21.24 -27.81
CA THR A 228 -30.43 -20.09 -26.93
C THR A 228 -30.27 -20.52 -25.47
N LEU A 229 -31.06 -21.50 -25.00
CA LEU A 229 -30.95 -22.06 -23.66
C LEU A 229 -29.61 -22.78 -23.45
N ALA A 230 -29.14 -23.54 -24.44
CA ALA A 230 -27.84 -24.21 -24.41
C ALA A 230 -26.71 -23.19 -24.23
N THR A 231 -26.74 -22.11 -25.02
CA THR A 231 -25.75 -21.01 -24.93
C THR A 231 -25.83 -20.32 -23.57
N THR A 232 -27.03 -20.06 -23.06
CA THR A 232 -27.24 -19.42 -21.75
C THR A 232 -26.66 -20.28 -20.61
N ARG A 233 -26.83 -21.60 -20.69
CA ARG A 233 -26.27 -22.55 -19.71
C ARG A 233 -24.74 -22.57 -19.76
N GLU A 234 -24.14 -22.53 -20.95
CA GLU A 234 -22.69 -22.43 -21.10
C GLU A 234 -22.15 -21.13 -20.49
N GLN A 235 -22.82 -20.01 -20.74
CA GLN A 235 -22.47 -18.72 -20.15
C GLN A 235 -22.60 -18.71 -18.62
N ALA A 236 -23.66 -19.33 -18.08
CA ALA A 236 -23.84 -19.46 -16.63
C ALA A 236 -22.71 -20.30 -15.99
N ASN A 237 -22.34 -21.43 -16.60
CA ASN A 237 -21.21 -22.24 -16.14
C ASN A 237 -19.88 -21.48 -16.19
N THR A 238 -19.64 -20.74 -17.29
CA THR A 238 -18.44 -19.91 -17.42
C THR A 238 -18.39 -18.85 -16.32
N THR A 239 -19.53 -18.23 -16.04
CA THR A 239 -19.64 -17.21 -14.99
C THR A 239 -19.41 -17.82 -13.60
N GLN A 240 -19.87 -19.05 -13.33
CA GLN A 240 -19.53 -19.76 -12.09
C GLN A 240 -18.03 -19.98 -11.93
N ASN A 241 -17.32 -20.32 -13.01
CA ASN A 241 -15.86 -20.47 -12.96
C ASN A 241 -15.17 -19.16 -12.61
N VAL A 242 -15.61 -18.04 -13.20
CA VAL A 242 -15.09 -16.70 -12.86
C VAL A 242 -15.29 -16.39 -11.37
N PHE A 243 -16.44 -16.72 -10.78
CA PHE A 243 -16.64 -16.53 -9.34
C PHE A 243 -15.74 -17.43 -8.48
N MET A 244 -15.40 -18.65 -8.92
CA MET A 244 -14.41 -19.47 -8.21
C MET A 244 -13.01 -18.84 -8.24
N GLU A 245 -12.59 -18.30 -9.39
CA GLU A 245 -11.32 -17.59 -9.52
C GLU A 245 -11.28 -16.32 -8.65
N ILE A 246 -12.41 -15.61 -8.55
CA ILE A 246 -12.54 -14.46 -7.64
C ILE A 246 -12.31 -14.89 -6.19
N VAL A 247 -12.95 -15.97 -5.73
CA VAL A 247 -12.76 -16.49 -4.37
C VAL A 247 -11.30 -16.89 -4.11
N GLU A 248 -10.63 -17.51 -5.09
CA GLU A 248 -9.20 -17.84 -4.97
C GLU A 248 -8.32 -16.58 -4.88
N SER A 249 -8.60 -15.57 -5.70
CA SER A 249 -7.90 -14.28 -5.69
C SER A 249 -8.09 -13.54 -4.35
N VAL A 250 -9.30 -13.60 -3.80
CA VAL A 250 -9.61 -13.05 -2.47
C VAL A 250 -8.82 -13.78 -1.38
N ALA A 251 -8.68 -15.11 -1.45
CA ALA A 251 -7.86 -15.86 -0.50
C ALA A 251 -6.39 -15.41 -0.54
N LYS A 252 -5.81 -15.22 -1.73
CA LYS A 252 -4.45 -14.66 -1.89
C LYS A 252 -4.33 -13.26 -1.31
N THR A 253 -5.34 -12.42 -1.53
CA THR A 253 -5.39 -11.06 -0.95
C THR A 253 -5.42 -11.10 0.58
N GLN A 254 -6.08 -12.09 1.18
CA GLN A 254 -6.08 -12.30 2.64
C GLN A 254 -4.68 -12.67 3.15
N ASP A 255 -3.95 -13.51 2.42
CA ASP A 255 -2.58 -13.89 2.74
C ASP A 255 -1.63 -12.69 2.64
N ASP A 256 -1.72 -11.90 1.56
CA ASP A 256 -0.96 -10.66 1.39
C ASP A 256 -1.21 -9.68 2.53
N ARG A 257 -2.48 -9.53 2.93
CA ARG A 257 -2.89 -8.70 4.07
C ARG A 257 -2.27 -9.17 5.39
N ASN A 258 -2.22 -10.48 5.63
CA ASN A 258 -1.52 -11.03 6.80
C ASN A 258 -0.01 -10.75 6.74
N GLY A 259 0.60 -10.82 5.56
CA GLY A 259 1.99 -10.47 5.33
C GLY A 259 2.29 -9.00 5.62
N ILE A 260 1.40 -8.09 5.21
CA ILE A 260 1.49 -6.66 5.50
C ILE A 260 1.40 -6.42 7.01
N ALA A 261 0.45 -7.03 7.71
CA ALA A 261 0.32 -6.88 9.16
C ALA A 261 1.61 -7.28 9.90
N GLN A 262 2.20 -8.42 9.53
CA GLN A 262 3.49 -8.86 10.09
C GLN A 262 4.65 -7.93 9.74
N ALA A 263 4.63 -7.28 8.58
CA ALA A 263 5.65 -6.29 8.21
C ALA A 263 5.49 -5.02 9.05
N VAL A 264 4.26 -4.54 9.25
CA VAL A 264 3.94 -3.38 10.09
C VAL A 264 4.37 -3.62 11.53
N ASP A 265 4.05 -4.79 12.12
CA ASP A 265 4.49 -5.14 13.47
C ASP A 265 6.01 -5.08 13.63
N ARG A 266 6.75 -5.65 12.66
CA ARG A 266 8.21 -5.62 12.66
C ARG A 266 8.76 -4.20 12.52
N CYS A 267 8.15 -3.39 11.67
CA CYS A 267 8.54 -1.99 11.50
C CYS A 267 8.26 -1.16 12.76
N SER A 268 7.13 -1.37 13.43
CA SER A 268 6.78 -0.71 14.69
C SER A 268 7.80 -1.00 15.79
N VAL A 269 8.25 -2.26 15.91
CA VAL A 269 9.36 -2.61 16.81
C VAL A 269 10.64 -1.84 16.45
N LYS A 270 10.98 -1.74 15.15
CA LYS A 270 12.17 -1.01 14.70
C LYS A 270 12.09 0.49 14.93
N VAL A 271 10.92 1.11 14.77
CA VAL A 271 10.68 2.52 15.11
C VAL A 271 10.93 2.76 16.59
N ASN A 272 10.43 1.88 17.46
CA ASN A 272 10.67 1.96 18.90
C ASN A 272 12.16 1.78 19.25
N ASP A 273 12.87 0.83 18.62
CA ASP A 273 14.31 0.65 18.80
C ASP A 273 15.09 1.93 18.45
N ILE A 274 14.72 2.57 17.33
CA ILE A 274 15.35 3.81 16.87
C ILE A 274 15.04 4.94 17.85
N LYS A 275 13.79 5.09 18.27
CA LYS A 275 13.37 6.10 19.27
C LYS A 275 14.22 6.01 20.54
N ASN A 276 14.33 4.82 21.12
CA ASN A 276 15.15 4.59 22.33
C ASN A 276 16.64 4.91 22.08
N SER A 277 17.14 4.61 20.89
CA SER A 277 18.53 4.92 20.51
C SER A 277 18.79 6.42 20.40
N ILE A 278 17.82 7.19 19.88
CA ILE A 278 17.91 8.65 19.81
C ILE A 278 17.90 9.26 21.21
N GLU A 279 16.99 8.80 22.08
CA GLU A 279 16.93 9.24 23.48
C GLU A 279 18.27 9.00 24.19
N SER A 280 18.85 7.80 24.05
CA SER A 280 20.18 7.50 24.62
C SER A 280 21.30 8.35 24.03
N ASN A 281 21.23 8.67 22.73
CA ASN A 281 22.22 9.54 22.08
C ASN A 281 22.11 10.99 22.57
N ASN A 282 20.89 11.50 22.77
CA ASN A 282 20.67 12.83 23.33
C ASN A 282 21.29 12.95 24.72
N GLU A 283 21.09 11.97 25.61
CA GLU A 283 21.73 11.93 26.93
C GLU A 283 23.27 11.90 26.85
N ARG A 284 23.85 11.27 25.82
CA ARG A 284 25.30 11.25 25.60
C ARG A 284 25.79 12.61 25.11
N TYR A 285 25.08 13.24 24.19
CA TYR A 285 25.44 14.55 23.63
C TYR A 285 25.30 15.66 24.66
N GLU A 286 24.26 15.64 25.50
CA GLU A 286 24.13 16.57 26.63
C GLU A 286 25.29 16.44 27.61
N ARG A 287 25.72 15.20 27.92
CA ARG A 287 26.93 14.98 28.75
C ARG A 287 28.19 15.55 28.09
N VAL A 288 28.34 15.41 26.77
CA VAL A 288 29.46 16.03 26.05
C VAL A 288 29.39 17.56 26.13
N MET A 289 28.22 18.18 26.02
CA MET A 289 28.04 19.62 26.22
C MET A 289 28.48 20.08 27.61
N GLN A 290 28.11 19.34 28.65
CA GLN A 290 28.57 19.62 30.01
C GLN A 290 30.10 19.53 30.13
N LEU A 291 30.72 18.52 29.50
CA LEU A 291 32.18 18.38 29.49
C LEU A 291 32.87 19.50 28.73
N ILE A 292 32.31 19.96 27.61
CA ILE A 292 32.83 21.09 26.84
C ILE A 292 32.77 22.38 27.64
N ASP A 293 31.64 22.66 28.31
CA ASP A 293 31.51 23.85 29.16
C ASP A 293 32.49 23.79 30.35
N GLY A 294 32.66 22.61 30.95
CA GLY A 294 33.67 22.38 31.99
C GLY A 294 35.09 22.60 31.48
N PHE A 295 35.42 22.08 30.30
CA PHE A 295 36.74 22.24 29.69
C PHE A 295 37.02 23.72 29.35
N LYS A 296 36.04 24.45 28.79
CA LYS A 296 36.12 25.89 28.55
C LYS A 296 36.41 26.68 29.84
N SER A 297 35.74 26.31 30.93
CA SER A 297 35.97 26.92 32.25
C SER A 297 37.39 26.65 32.75
N MET A 298 37.88 25.41 32.65
CA MET A 298 39.25 25.04 33.04
C MET A 298 40.31 25.78 32.21
N THR A 299 40.13 25.88 30.89
CA THR A 299 41.02 26.64 29.99
C THR A 299 41.05 28.13 30.39
N THR A 300 39.89 28.70 30.74
CA THR A 300 39.81 30.09 31.22
C THR A 300 40.54 30.28 32.56
N GLN A 301 40.34 29.36 33.51
CA GLN A 301 41.08 29.36 34.78
C GLN A 301 42.60 29.22 34.59
N LYS A 302 43.02 28.36 33.67
CA LYS A 302 44.42 28.21 33.29
C LYS A 302 45.00 29.51 32.74
N GLY A 303 44.25 30.24 31.91
CA GLY A 303 44.60 31.59 31.45
C GLY A 303 44.82 32.58 32.61
N PHE A 304 43.93 32.59 33.61
CA PHE A 304 44.10 33.43 34.80
C PHE A 304 45.36 33.08 35.61
N LEU A 305 45.68 31.80 35.76
CA LEU A 305 46.90 31.37 36.45
C LEU A 305 48.16 31.84 35.73
N TYR A 306 48.17 31.84 34.38
CA TYR A 306 49.28 32.40 33.62
C TYR A 306 49.43 33.90 33.80
N GLU A 307 48.33 34.64 33.89
CA GLU A 307 48.35 36.07 34.19
C GLU A 307 48.89 36.34 35.60
N ASP A 308 48.47 35.56 36.61
CA ASP A 308 48.99 35.66 37.97
C ASP A 308 50.50 35.37 38.03
N ILE A 309 50.96 34.33 37.35
CA ILE A 309 52.40 34.00 37.24
C ILE A 309 53.15 35.16 36.56
N SER A 310 52.62 35.73 35.48
CA SER A 310 53.20 36.89 34.81
C SER A 310 53.32 38.07 35.76
N ASN A 311 52.25 38.40 36.47
CA ASN A 311 52.22 39.52 37.42
C ASN A 311 53.24 39.32 38.54
N MET A 312 53.45 38.10 39.02
CA MET A 312 54.50 37.79 39.99
C MET A 312 55.92 37.95 39.41
N MET A 313 56.14 37.54 38.16
CA MET A 313 57.45 37.68 37.49
C MET A 313 57.79 39.14 37.17
N GLU A 314 56.81 39.94 36.75
CA GLU A 314 56.96 41.39 36.56
C GLU A 314 57.33 42.11 37.85
N GLN A 315 56.84 41.63 39.00
CA GLN A 315 57.22 42.17 40.32
C GLN A 315 58.58 41.67 40.82
N ALA A 316 59.05 40.51 40.34
CA ALA A 316 60.35 39.98 40.71
C ALA A 316 61.51 40.84 40.19
N GLU A 317 61.41 41.38 38.97
CA GLU A 317 62.44 42.23 38.37
C GLU A 317 62.76 43.51 39.18
N PRO A 318 61.79 44.35 39.59
CA PRO A 318 62.06 45.52 40.42
C PRO A 318 62.56 45.14 41.83
N LEU A 319 62.11 44.02 42.41
CA LEU A 319 62.61 43.51 43.69
C LEU A 319 64.08 43.09 43.60
N VAL A 320 64.44 42.32 42.57
CA VAL A 320 65.82 41.92 42.28
C VAL A 320 66.72 43.15 42.10
N ARG A 321 66.27 44.15 41.34
CA ARG A 321 67.01 45.42 41.16
C ARG A 321 67.19 46.18 42.48
N LYS A 322 66.19 46.19 43.37
CA LYS A 322 66.28 46.85 44.68
C LYS A 322 67.28 46.14 45.59
N ILE A 323 67.24 44.80 45.64
CA ILE A 323 68.20 44.00 46.43
C ILE A 323 69.62 44.19 45.90
N LYS A 324 69.85 44.17 44.58
CA LYS A 324 71.17 44.46 43.98
C LYS A 324 71.73 45.83 44.44
N LYS A 325 70.88 46.85 44.56
CA LYS A 325 71.27 48.19 45.05
C LYS A 325 71.59 48.23 46.54
N GLU A 326 70.95 47.41 47.37
CA GLU A 326 71.21 47.34 48.82
C GLU A 326 72.45 46.52 49.17
N ILE A 327 72.89 45.63 48.27
CA ILE A 327 74.06 44.75 48.46
C ILE A 327 75.35 45.39 47.93
N GLN A 328 75.26 46.38 47.04
CA GLN A 328 76.40 47.21 46.61
C GLN A 328 76.90 48.07 47.77
#